data_AF-A0A372QG96-F1
#
_entry.id   AF-A0A372QG96-F1
#
_cell.length_a   1.000
_cell.length_b   1.000
_cell.length_c   1.000
_cell.angle_alpha   90.00
_cell.angle_beta   90.00
_cell.angle_gamma   90.00
#
_symmetry.space_group_name_H-M   'P 1'
#
loop_
_entity.id
_entity.type
_entity.pdbx_description
1 polymer ?
#
loop_
_entity_poly.entity_id
_entity_poly.type
_entity_poly.pdbx_seq_one_letter_code
_entity_poly.pdbx_strand_id
1 'polypeptide(L)' 'MIMYHIATGRQPFANCAHDSILALNICNGIRPEINEKEAPKFYIDLMKNCWDPDPDKRQVLLK' A
#
# COMPACT_ATOMS: atom_id res chain seq x y z
N MET A 1 3.67 1.86 -1.34
CA MET A 1 3.17 2.00 -2.73
C MET A 1 4.11 1.37 -3.76
N ILE A 2 5.44 1.60 -3.71
CA ILE A 2 6.41 0.96 -4.63
C ILE A 2 6.34 -0.57 -4.55
N MET A 3 6.28 -1.14 -3.34
CA MET A 3 6.17 -2.59 -3.15
C MET A 3 4.96 -3.21 -3.86
N TYR A 4 3.82 -2.49 -3.93
CA TYR A 4 2.62 -2.94 -4.63
C TYR A 4 2.86 -3.03 -6.14
N HIS A 5 3.50 -2.01 -6.71
CA HIS A 5 3.83 -1.98 -8.12
C HIS A 5 4.79 -3.13 -8.49
N ILE A 6 5.79 -3.40 -7.65
CA ILE A 6 6.73 -4.50 -7.85
C ILE A 6 6.00 -5.87 -7.81
N ALA A 7 5.11 -6.07 -6.84
CA ALA A 7 4.39 -7.33 -6.69
C ALA A 7 3.39 -7.60 -7.82
N THR A 8 2.65 -6.57 -8.24
CA THR A 8 1.50 -6.74 -9.14
C THR A 8 1.79 -6.37 -10.59
N GLY A 9 2.83 -5.58 -10.84
CA GLY A 9 3.07 -4.92 -12.12
C GLY A 9 2.05 -3.82 -12.48
N ARG A 10 1.13 -3.47 -11.57
CA ARG A 10 0.03 -2.53 -11.81
C ARG A 10 0.28 -1.19 -11.15
N GLN A 11 -0.36 -0.15 -11.66
CA GLN A 11 -0.42 1.16 -10.99
C GLN A 11 -1.36 1.04 -9.77
N PRO A 12 -0.95 1.48 -8.56
CA PRO A 12 -1.85 1.56 -7.43
C PRO A 12 -3.09 2.39 -7.79
N PHE A 13 -4.27 1.89 -7.46
CA PHE A 13 -5.54 2.54 -7.79
C PHE A 13 -5.74 2.81 -9.30
N ALA A 14 -5.35 1.87 -10.16
CA ALA A 14 -5.49 2.00 -11.62
C ALA A 14 -6.95 2.14 -12.11
N ASN A 15 -7.92 1.83 -11.24
CA ASN A 15 -9.35 1.88 -11.55
C ASN A 15 -10.04 3.20 -11.17
N CYS A 16 -9.30 4.22 -10.73
CA CYS A 16 -9.86 5.54 -10.45
C CYS A 16 -8.95 6.69 -10.95
N ALA A 17 -9.53 7.88 -11.04
CA ALA A 17 -8.80 9.09 -11.44
C ALA A 17 -7.77 9.47 -10.37
N HIS A 18 -6.59 9.92 -10.79
CA HIS A 18 -5.52 10.36 -9.90
C HIS A 18 -5.65 11.87 -9.63
N ASP A 19 -6.70 12.20 -8.88
CA ASP A 19 -7.08 13.57 -8.53
C ASP A 19 -6.95 13.84 -7.02
N SER A 20 -7.37 15.05 -6.61
CA SER A 20 -7.33 15.46 -5.20
C SER A 20 -8.27 14.65 -4.30
N ILE A 21 -9.33 14.06 -4.85
CA ILE A 21 -10.26 13.20 -4.10
C ILE A 21 -9.55 11.89 -3.75
N LEU A 22 -8.85 11.27 -4.71
CA LEU A 22 -8.04 10.09 -4.43
C LEU A 22 -6.95 10.40 -3.40
N ALA A 23 -6.25 11.53 -3.53
CA ALA A 23 -5.23 11.94 -2.57
C ALA A 23 -5.80 12.05 -1.15
N LEU A 24 -6.96 12.69 -0.98
CA LEU A 24 -7.64 12.81 0.31
C LEU A 24 -8.03 11.44 0.88
N ASN A 25 -8.55 10.55 0.03
CA ASN A 25 -8.90 9.19 0.48
C ASN A 25 -7.66 8.42 0.96
N ILE A 26 -6.51 8.56 0.30
CA ILE A 26 -5.25 7.91 0.72
C ILE A 26 -4.81 8.43 2.09
N CYS A 27 -4.91 9.74 2.32
CA CYS A 27 -4.69 10.35 3.63
C CYS A 27 -5.65 9.80 4.69
N ASN A 28 -6.91 9.54 4.32
CA ASN A 28 -7.92 8.91 5.17
C ASN A 28 -7.74 7.39 5.35
N GLY A 29 -6.69 6.80 4.79
CA GLY A 29 -6.31 5.42 5.07
C GLY A 29 -6.69 4.39 4.02
N ILE A 30 -7.29 4.78 2.88
CA ILE A 30 -7.51 3.78 1.81
C ILE A 30 -6.17 3.25 1.30
N ARG A 31 -6.12 1.96 0.98
CA ARG A 31 -4.94 1.28 0.44
C ARG A 31 -5.37 0.40 -0.75
N PRO A 32 -4.48 0.16 -1.72
CA PRO A 32 -4.79 -0.74 -2.82
C PRO A 32 -4.93 -2.18 -2.30
N GLU A 33 -5.90 -2.90 -2.84
CA GLU A 33 -6.12 -4.30 -2.48
C GLU A 33 -5.06 -5.20 -3.10
N ILE A 34 -4.53 -6.13 -2.30
CA ILE A 34 -3.59 -7.18 -2.69
C ILE A 34 -3.98 -8.47 -1.94
N ASN A 35 -3.80 -9.62 -2.57
CA ASN A 35 -4.08 -10.92 -1.95
C ASN A 35 -2.94 -11.93 -2.20
N GLU A 36 -2.99 -13.07 -1.52
CA GLU A 36 -1.91 -14.08 -1.54
C GLU A 36 -1.67 -14.73 -2.92
N LYS A 37 -2.56 -14.51 -3.90
CA LYS A 37 -2.31 -14.90 -5.30
C LYS A 37 -1.35 -13.95 -6.02
N GLU A 38 -1.20 -12.72 -5.53
CA GLU A 38 -0.35 -11.68 -6.15
C GLU A 38 1.03 -11.60 -5.51
N ALA A 39 1.14 -11.87 -4.20
CA ALA A 39 2.41 -11.92 -3.51
C ALA A 39 2.34 -12.85 -2.29
N PRO A 40 3.47 -13.42 -1.83
CA PRO A 40 3.51 -14.18 -0.58
C PRO A 40 3.01 -13.35 0.60
N LYS A 41 2.34 -14.01 1.55
CA LYS A 41 1.78 -13.35 2.75
C LYS A 41 2.77 -12.45 3.49
N PHE A 42 4.01 -12.92 3.70
CA PHE A 42 5.02 -12.11 4.41
C PHE A 42 5.31 -10.77 3.72
N TYR A 43 5.28 -10.74 2.38
CA TYR A 43 5.52 -9.53 1.59
C TYR A 43 4.32 -8.58 1.67
N ILE A 44 3.10 -9.13 1.66
CA ILE A 44 1.87 -8.37 1.88
C ILE A 44 1.86 -7.74 3.27
N ASP A 45 2.20 -8.51 4.29
CA ASP A 45 2.24 -8.04 5.68
C ASP A 45 3.32 -6.96 5.86
N LEU A 46 4.52 -7.15 5.31
CA LEU A 46 5.58 -6.13 5.28
C LEU A 46 5.10 -4.85 4.59
N MET A 47 4.49 -4.98 3.40
CA MET A 47 3.95 -3.84 2.68
C MET A 47 2.87 -3.11 3.47
N LYS A 48 2.01 -3.85 4.18
CA LYS A 48 1.00 -3.31 5.10
C LYS A 48 1.62 -2.52 6.25
N ASN A 49 2.69 -3.03 6.85
CA ASN A 49 3.39 -2.30 7.90
C ASN A 49 4.07 -1.03 7.38
N CYS A 50 4.58 -1.00 6.14
CA CYS A 50 5.24 0.18 5.59
C CYS A 50 4.31 1.38 5.33
N TRP A 51 3.00 1.17 5.23
CA TRP A 51 2.01 2.23 4.99
C TRP A 51 0.89 2.27 6.03
N ASP A 52 1.18 1.79 7.25
CA ASP A 52 0.25 1.87 8.38
C ASP A 52 -0.15 3.35 8.61
N PRO A 53 -1.45 3.62 8.84
CA PRO A 53 -1.92 4.97 9.17
C PRO A 53 -1.29 5.52 10.46
N ASP A 54 -0.98 4.65 11.42
CA ASP A 54 -0.27 4.99 12.65
C ASP A 54 1.25 5.05 12.36
N PRO A 55 1.88 6.24 12.44
CA PRO A 55 3.30 6.38 12.18
C PRO A 55 4.20 5.54 13.09
N ASP A 56 3.75 5.24 14.31
CA ASP A 56 4.55 4.47 15.29
C ASP A 56 4.53 2.96 14.97
N LYS A 57 3.49 2.49 14.28
CA LYS A 57 3.40 1.12 13.75
C LYS A 57 4.06 0.98 12.40
N ARG A 58 4.34 2.10 11.73
CA ARG A 58 5.03 2.09 10.44
C ARG A 58 6.44 1.54 10.65
N GLN A 59 6.71 0.37 10.06
CA GLN A 59 7.97 -0.32 10.26
C GLN A 59 9.14 0.56 9.78
N VAL A 60 9.95 1.03 10.72
CA VAL A 60 11.27 1.62 10.44
C VAL A 60 12.27 0.49 10.38
N LEU A 61 12.95 0.35 9.24
CA LEU A 61 13.99 -0.67 9.01
C LEU A 61 15.23 -0.53 9.92
N LEU A 62 15.26 0.45 10.83
CA LEU A 62 16.41 0.83 11.66
C LEU A 62 16.03 0.96 13.15
N LYS A 63 15.57 -0.13 13.76
CA LYS A 63 15.70 -0.32 15.22
C LYS A 63 16.68 -1.44 15.50
#